data_AF-A0A221R3K2-F1
#
_entry.id   AF-A0A221R3K2-F1
#
_cell.length_a   1.000
_cell.length_b   1.000
_cell.length_c   1.000
_cell.angle_alpha   90.00
_cell.angle_beta   90.00
_cell.angle_gamma   90.00
#
_symmetry.space_group_name_H-M   'P 1'
#
loop_
_entity.id
_entity.type
_entity.pdbx_description
1 polymer ?
#
loop_
_entity_poly.entity_id
_entity_poly.type
_entity_poly.pdbx_seq_one_letter_code
_entity_poly.pdbx_strand_id
1 'polypeptide(L)'
;MTPELRKANLAVGWRALLRVGGCLSAALGALVALSLLAFVTGTSKSPGWAPLVLGVLLVGFVWFIRILASAARQREHNRGVAARAGRAHGSPGGIRAAGSRFGSAQVQAGAVGEEATALLLDMLLSIPGTAVFHGLQFPYDDNADVDHAVARGNVVFLIDSKLYRWGTYQWDVRRDRDVLVRTDGYGSPRPNAMHAAAEGYRRLLGPQVEVIPLVLIHGRGVAVRPSSISAHGVHLATAAQAMERIGNTLAATIGYWPDNPAVHAALVGKLKPPVPPVPPGTGNAAPGGG
;
A
#
# COMPACT_ATOMS: atom_id res chain seq x y z
N MET A 1 -0.48 -5.80 -15.71
CA MET A 1 0.00 -7.06 -15.10
C MET A 1 1.14 -7.59 -15.95
N THR A 2 2.37 -7.63 -15.42
CA THR A 2 3.56 -8.00 -16.20
C THR A 2 3.55 -9.49 -16.59
N PRO A 3 4.19 -9.89 -17.70
CA PRO A 3 4.32 -11.30 -18.12
C PRO A 3 4.89 -12.22 -17.01
N GLU A 4 5.82 -11.70 -16.21
CA GLU A 4 6.43 -12.39 -15.06
C GLU A 4 5.39 -12.74 -13.96
N LEU A 5 4.57 -11.77 -13.55
CA LEU A 5 3.44 -11.98 -12.64
C LEU A 5 2.41 -13.00 -13.18
N ARG A 6 2.22 -13.08 -14.51
CA ARG A 6 1.34 -14.08 -15.14
C ARG A 6 1.93 -15.49 -15.05
N LYS A 7 3.23 -15.66 -15.31
CA LYS A 7 3.94 -16.94 -15.13
C LYS A 7 3.96 -17.39 -13.65
N ALA A 8 4.24 -16.48 -12.73
CA ALA A 8 4.24 -16.76 -11.30
C ALA A 8 2.84 -17.22 -10.81
N ASN A 9 1.77 -16.53 -11.22
CA ASN A 9 0.40 -16.92 -10.88
C ASN A 9 0.00 -18.27 -11.48
N LEU A 10 0.43 -18.59 -12.71
CA LEU A 10 0.19 -19.90 -13.33
C LEU A 10 0.92 -21.02 -12.59
N ALA A 11 2.18 -20.80 -12.18
CA ALA A 11 2.97 -21.79 -11.45
C ALA A 11 2.39 -22.09 -10.06
N VAL A 12 1.90 -21.06 -9.34
CA VAL A 12 1.22 -21.24 -8.05
C VAL A 12 -0.11 -21.97 -8.24
N GLY A 13 -0.88 -21.61 -9.27
CA GLY A 13 -2.12 -22.31 -9.63
C GLY A 13 -1.89 -23.79 -9.94
N TRP A 14 -0.83 -24.12 -10.68
CA TRP A 14 -0.49 -25.49 -11.04
C TRP A 14 -0.07 -26.33 -9.84
N ARG A 15 0.74 -25.77 -8.92
CA ARG A 15 1.11 -26.47 -7.67
C ARG A 15 -0.09 -26.71 -6.76
N ALA A 16 -1.03 -25.77 -6.70
CA ALA A 16 -2.28 -25.94 -5.96
C ALA A 16 -3.18 -27.01 -6.60
N LEU A 17 -3.30 -27.01 -7.93
CA LEU A 17 -4.04 -28.02 -8.69
C LEU A 17 -3.45 -29.42 -8.51
N LEU A 18 -2.12 -29.56 -8.54
CA LEU A 18 -1.44 -30.84 -8.32
C LEU A 18 -1.62 -31.35 -6.88
N ARG A 19 -1.65 -30.47 -5.88
CA ARG A 19 -1.91 -30.87 -4.48
C ARG A 19 -3.37 -31.27 -4.27
N VAL A 20 -4.32 -30.50 -4.79
CA VAL A 20 -5.75 -30.81 -4.70
C VAL A 20 -6.07 -32.08 -5.49
N GLY A 21 -5.55 -32.20 -6.71
CA GLY A 21 -5.65 -33.39 -7.54
C GLY A 21 -5.02 -34.61 -6.86
N GLY A 22 -3.83 -34.47 -6.29
CA GLY A 22 -3.19 -35.55 -5.51
C GLY A 22 -4.02 -36.01 -4.31
N CYS A 23 -4.59 -35.08 -3.54
CA CYS A 23 -5.46 -35.41 -2.41
C CYS A 23 -6.78 -36.04 -2.86
N LEU A 24 -7.41 -35.56 -3.95
CA LEU A 24 -8.62 -36.15 -4.51
C LEU A 24 -8.36 -37.55 -5.05
N SER A 25 -7.28 -37.75 -5.80
CA SER A 25 -6.88 -39.05 -6.33
C SER A 25 -6.56 -40.05 -5.21
N ALA A 26 -5.90 -39.60 -4.13
CA ALA A 26 -5.64 -40.44 -2.97
C ALA A 26 -6.93 -40.80 -2.22
N ALA A 27 -7.85 -39.85 -2.04
CA ALA A 27 -9.14 -40.10 -1.40
C ALA A 27 -10.03 -41.03 -2.24
N LEU A 28 -10.09 -40.81 -3.56
CA LEU A 28 -10.83 -41.67 -4.49
C LEU A 28 -10.21 -43.06 -4.53
N GLY A 29 -8.88 -43.15 -4.58
CA GLY A 29 -8.13 -44.40 -4.54
C GLY A 29 -8.38 -45.18 -3.24
N ALA A 30 -8.41 -44.50 -2.09
CA ALA A 30 -8.75 -45.11 -0.80
C ALA A 30 -10.21 -45.60 -0.76
N LEU A 31 -11.16 -44.82 -1.29
CA LEU A 31 -12.57 -45.19 -1.41
C LEU A 31 -12.77 -46.43 -2.28
N VAL A 32 -12.11 -46.49 -3.44
CA VAL A 32 -12.15 -47.63 -4.35
C VAL A 32 -11.50 -48.86 -3.70
N ALA A 33 -10.34 -48.69 -3.05
CA ALA A 33 -9.65 -49.78 -2.36
C ALA A 33 -10.47 -50.35 -1.19
N LEU A 34 -11.10 -49.50 -0.38
CA LEU A 34 -12.00 -49.91 0.70
C LEU A 34 -13.25 -50.60 0.18
N SER A 35 -13.82 -50.10 -0.92
CA SER A 35 -14.99 -50.72 -1.57
C SER A 35 -14.65 -52.09 -2.17
N LEU A 36 -13.48 -52.23 -2.82
CA LEU A 36 -12.98 -53.50 -3.33
C LEU A 36 -12.69 -54.47 -2.18
N LEU A 37 -12.05 -54.02 -1.10
CA LEU A 37 -11.74 -54.86 0.05
C LEU A 37 -13.02 -55.37 0.73
N ALA A 38 -14.04 -54.51 0.88
CA ALA A 38 -15.34 -54.90 1.41
C ALA A 38 -16.06 -55.91 0.51
N PHE A 39 -15.94 -55.77 -0.81
CA PHE A 39 -16.49 -56.71 -1.80
C PHE A 39 -15.76 -58.07 -1.76
N VAL A 40 -14.43 -58.07 -1.80
CA VAL A 40 -13.58 -59.28 -1.82
C VAL A 40 -13.69 -60.08 -0.53
N THR A 41 -13.82 -59.43 0.63
CA THR A 41 -13.88 -60.12 1.93
C THR A 41 -15.27 -60.66 2.28
N GLY A 42 -16.31 -60.41 1.45
CA GLY A 42 -17.68 -60.87 1.73
C GLY A 42 -18.30 -60.25 2.99
N THR A 43 -17.66 -59.21 3.54
CA THR A 43 -18.04 -58.54 4.79
C THR A 43 -19.29 -57.67 4.66
N SER A 44 -19.81 -57.49 3.45
CA SER A 44 -21.09 -56.81 3.15
C SER A 44 -22.31 -57.44 3.84
N LYS A 45 -22.19 -58.64 4.43
CA LYS A 45 -23.27 -59.31 5.18
C LYS A 45 -23.22 -59.13 6.70
N SER A 46 -22.15 -58.54 7.25
CA SER A 46 -21.98 -58.36 8.69
C SER A 46 -22.38 -56.92 9.12
N PRO A 47 -23.38 -56.76 10.01
CA PRO A 47 -23.88 -55.44 10.43
C PRO A 47 -22.84 -54.52 11.10
N GLY A 48 -21.71 -55.09 11.58
CA GLY A 48 -20.72 -54.37 12.38
C GLY A 48 -19.83 -53.38 11.60
N TRP A 49 -19.74 -53.49 10.27
CA TRP A 49 -18.84 -52.67 9.46
C TRP A 49 -19.45 -51.33 9.01
N ALA A 50 -20.78 -51.24 8.98
CA ALA A 50 -21.49 -50.00 8.63
C ALA A 50 -21.02 -48.75 9.40
N PRO A 51 -20.84 -48.78 10.73
CA PRO A 51 -20.35 -47.61 11.47
C PRO A 51 -18.91 -47.23 11.12
N LEU A 52 -18.04 -48.20 10.79
CA LEU A 52 -16.65 -47.92 10.39
C LEU A 52 -16.60 -47.24 9.01
N VAL A 53 -17.36 -47.75 8.04
CA VAL A 53 -17.45 -47.14 6.70
C VAL A 53 -18.02 -45.72 6.80
N LEU A 54 -19.08 -45.53 7.58
CA LEU A 54 -19.67 -44.21 7.81
C LEU A 54 -18.66 -43.26 8.48
N GLY A 55 -17.90 -43.73 9.47
CA GLY A 55 -16.85 -42.94 10.13
C GLY A 55 -15.77 -42.47 9.17
N VAL A 56 -15.27 -43.36 8.30
CA VAL A 56 -14.27 -43.01 7.28
C VAL A 56 -14.82 -41.99 6.28
N LEU A 57 -16.06 -42.18 5.82
CA LEU A 57 -16.74 -41.24 4.92
C LEU A 57 -16.90 -39.85 5.55
N LEU A 58 -17.31 -39.78 6.82
CA LEU A 58 -17.46 -38.51 7.54
C LEU A 58 -16.13 -37.79 7.73
N VAL A 59 -15.06 -38.49 8.11
CA VAL A 59 -13.72 -37.90 8.23
C VAL A 59 -13.22 -37.39 6.88
N GLY A 60 -13.41 -38.18 5.82
CA GLY A 60 -13.07 -37.78 4.45
C GLY A 60 -13.86 -36.55 3.99
N PHE A 61 -15.16 -36.50 4.29
CA PHE A 61 -16.02 -35.37 3.97
C PHE A 61 -15.59 -34.09 4.71
N VAL A 62 -15.29 -34.17 6.01
CA VAL A 62 -14.79 -33.03 6.79
C VAL A 62 -13.47 -32.51 6.21
N TRP A 63 -12.53 -33.41 5.87
CA TRP A 63 -11.26 -33.01 5.22
C TRP A 63 -11.49 -32.35 3.87
N PHE A 64 -12.38 -32.89 3.05
CA PHE A 64 -12.76 -32.32 1.76
C PHE A 64 -13.32 -30.89 1.91
N ILE A 65 -14.25 -30.68 2.84
CA ILE A 65 -14.79 -29.35 3.15
C ILE A 65 -13.68 -28.39 3.63
N ARG A 66 -12.73 -28.84 4.47
CA ARG A 66 -11.60 -28.01 4.90
C ARG A 66 -10.68 -27.61 3.75
N ILE A 67 -10.44 -28.51 2.79
CA ILE A 67 -9.65 -28.23 1.57
C ILE A 67 -10.37 -27.23 0.67
N LEU A 68 -11.67 -27.39 0.45
CA LEU A 68 -12.46 -26.43 -0.33
C LEU A 68 -12.48 -25.05 0.34
N ALA A 69 -12.69 -24.99 1.66
CA ALA A 69 -12.67 -23.75 2.42
C ALA A 69 -11.29 -23.08 2.42
N SER A 70 -10.19 -23.84 2.52
CA SER A 70 -8.84 -23.28 2.42
C SER A 70 -8.53 -22.76 1.02
N ALA A 71 -8.93 -23.49 -0.02
CA ALA A 71 -8.76 -23.05 -1.41
C ALA A 71 -9.60 -21.79 -1.71
N ALA A 72 -10.84 -21.70 -1.19
CA ALA A 72 -11.68 -20.51 -1.31
C ALA A 72 -11.04 -19.29 -0.62
N ARG A 73 -10.58 -19.45 0.63
CA ARG A 73 -9.86 -18.40 1.37
C ARG A 73 -8.57 -17.97 0.66
N GLN A 74 -7.81 -18.90 0.09
CA GLN A 74 -6.60 -18.56 -0.67
C GLN A 74 -6.92 -17.77 -1.93
N ARG A 75 -7.99 -18.12 -2.66
CA ARG A 75 -8.45 -17.36 -3.83
C ARG A 75 -8.88 -15.96 -3.46
N GLU A 76 -9.62 -15.81 -2.37
CA GLU A 76 -10.04 -14.51 -1.86
C GLU A 76 -8.84 -13.66 -1.42
N HIS A 77 -7.89 -14.25 -0.71
CA HIS A 77 -6.64 -13.60 -0.34
C HIS A 77 -5.85 -13.16 -1.58
N ASN A 78 -5.65 -14.05 -2.55
CA ASN A 78 -4.93 -13.73 -3.79
C ASN A 78 -5.64 -12.66 -4.62
N ARG A 79 -6.98 -12.69 -4.67
CA ARG A 79 -7.80 -11.64 -5.30
C ARG A 79 -7.62 -10.32 -4.56
N GLY A 80 -7.62 -10.33 -3.24
CA GLY A 80 -7.34 -9.15 -2.41
C GLY A 80 -5.96 -8.58 -2.71
N VAL A 81 -4.92 -9.42 -2.77
CA VAL A 81 -3.55 -9.01 -3.10
C VAL A 81 -3.48 -8.43 -4.52
N ALA A 82 -4.07 -9.08 -5.52
CA ALA A 82 -4.09 -8.58 -6.89
C ALA A 82 -4.87 -7.26 -7.03
N ALA A 83 -6.01 -7.15 -6.34
CA ALA A 83 -6.80 -5.93 -6.29
C ALA A 83 -6.09 -4.79 -5.56
N ARG A 84 -5.26 -5.09 -4.55
CA ARG A 84 -4.38 -4.11 -3.89
C ARG A 84 -3.26 -3.65 -4.83
N ALA A 85 -2.61 -4.58 -5.52
CA ALA A 85 -1.52 -4.27 -6.45
C ALA A 85 -1.95 -3.37 -7.62
N GLY A 86 -3.23 -3.43 -8.03
CA GLY A 86 -3.79 -2.54 -9.05
C GLY A 86 -4.16 -1.13 -8.56
N ARG A 87 -4.03 -0.86 -7.27
CA ARG A 87 -4.45 0.40 -6.61
C ARG A 87 -3.29 1.22 -6.04
N ALA A 88 -2.05 0.70 -6.13
CA ALA A 88 -0.85 1.46 -5.85
C ALA A 88 -0.20 1.91 -7.17
N HIS A 89 0.12 3.20 -7.30
CA HIS A 89 0.63 3.79 -8.53
C HIS A 89 1.86 4.67 -8.26
N GLY A 90 2.78 4.71 -9.22
CA GLY A 90 4.05 5.44 -9.09
C GLY A 90 5.11 4.65 -8.32
N SER A 91 6.17 5.34 -7.89
CA SER A 91 7.25 4.75 -7.10
C SER A 91 7.70 5.71 -6.00
N PRO A 92 7.81 5.26 -4.74
CA PRO A 92 8.34 6.09 -3.65
C PRO A 92 9.84 6.31 -3.81
N GLY A 93 10.39 7.38 -3.23
CA GLY A 93 11.84 7.60 -3.15
C GLY A 93 12.48 8.12 -4.43
N GLY A 94 11.71 8.76 -5.32
CA GLY A 94 12.19 9.31 -6.60
C GLY A 94 13.36 10.30 -6.45
N ILE A 95 13.55 10.87 -5.26
CA ILE A 95 14.64 11.80 -4.92
C ILE A 95 16.03 11.15 -4.99
N ARG A 96 16.18 9.81 -4.91
CA ARG A 96 17.49 9.15 -5.01
C ARG A 96 18.25 9.48 -6.29
N ALA A 97 17.54 9.75 -7.38
CA ALA A 97 18.16 10.11 -8.66
C ALA A 97 18.62 11.58 -8.74
N ALA A 98 18.13 12.46 -7.85
CA ALA A 98 18.51 13.87 -7.77
C ALA A 98 19.77 14.11 -6.90
N GLY A 99 20.46 13.04 -6.49
CA GLY A 99 21.63 13.08 -5.59
C GLY A 99 22.82 13.92 -6.06
N SER A 100 22.80 14.45 -7.29
CA SER A 100 23.79 15.41 -7.79
C SER A 100 23.57 16.85 -7.30
N ARG A 101 22.39 17.21 -6.76
CA ARG A 101 22.06 18.61 -6.36
C ARG A 101 21.97 18.86 -4.86
N PHE A 102 21.82 17.81 -4.05
CA PHE A 102 21.66 17.92 -2.59
C PHE A 102 22.66 16.97 -1.92
N GLY A 103 23.23 17.37 -0.78
CA GLY A 103 24.22 16.56 -0.06
C GLY A 103 23.69 15.14 0.20
N SER A 104 24.51 14.13 -0.11
CA SER A 104 24.12 12.71 -0.19
C SER A 104 23.35 12.19 1.03
N ALA A 105 23.69 12.64 2.24
CA ALA A 105 23.03 12.23 3.48
C ALA A 105 21.58 12.76 3.63
N GLN A 106 21.29 13.98 3.19
CA GLN A 106 19.94 14.56 3.30
C GLN A 106 18.99 13.94 2.27
N VAL A 107 19.49 13.70 1.06
CA VAL A 107 18.77 12.98 -0.01
C VAL A 107 18.40 11.57 0.44
N GLN A 108 19.36 10.86 1.05
CA GLN A 108 19.12 9.51 1.55
C GLN A 108 18.11 9.50 2.69
N ALA A 109 18.19 10.45 3.63
CA ALA A 109 17.21 10.57 4.72
C ALA A 109 15.79 10.88 4.20
N GLY A 110 15.67 11.75 3.19
CA GLY A 110 14.39 12.03 2.52
C GLY A 110 13.80 10.78 1.89
N ALA A 111 14.58 10.06 1.08
CA ALA A 111 14.13 8.84 0.43
C ALA A 111 13.72 7.74 1.43
N VAL A 112 14.43 7.60 2.56
CA VAL A 112 14.04 6.66 3.61
C VAL A 112 12.71 7.05 4.26
N GLY A 113 12.46 8.34 4.45
CA GLY A 113 11.17 8.84 4.96
C GLY A 113 10.01 8.55 4.00
N GLU A 114 10.21 8.77 2.71
CA GLU A 114 9.22 8.44 1.67
C GLU A 114 8.94 6.93 1.59
N GLU A 115 9.99 6.10 1.55
CA GLU A 115 9.86 4.64 1.53
C GLU A 115 9.11 4.12 2.77
N ALA A 116 9.44 4.65 3.97
CA ALA A 116 8.73 4.31 5.20
C ALA A 116 7.26 4.73 5.15
N THR A 117 6.95 5.91 4.59
CA THR A 117 5.57 6.36 4.42
C THR A 117 4.81 5.45 3.48
N ALA A 118 5.39 5.10 2.33
CA ALA A 118 4.75 4.23 1.35
C ALA A 118 4.34 2.87 1.95
N LEU A 119 5.22 2.25 2.73
CA LEU A 119 4.91 1.00 3.44
C LEU A 119 3.72 1.14 4.41
N LEU A 120 3.59 2.30 5.06
CA LEU A 120 2.43 2.57 5.92
C LEU A 120 1.16 2.72 5.09
N LEU A 121 1.21 3.50 4.01
CA LEU A 121 0.05 3.76 3.15
C LEU A 121 -0.46 2.50 2.45
N ASP A 122 0.41 1.53 2.15
CA ASP A 122 0.01 0.22 1.60
C ASP A 122 -0.97 -0.53 2.51
N MET A 123 -0.91 -0.30 3.83
CA MET A 123 -1.88 -0.88 4.77
C MET A 123 -3.31 -0.37 4.51
N LEU A 124 -3.46 0.86 4.01
CA LEU A 124 -4.77 1.45 3.68
C LEU A 124 -5.40 0.80 2.44
N LEU A 125 -4.61 0.09 1.62
CA LEU A 125 -5.16 -0.70 0.52
C LEU A 125 -6.02 -1.88 1.03
N SER A 126 -5.98 -2.19 2.33
CA SER A 126 -6.97 -3.10 2.93
C SER A 126 -8.39 -2.56 2.89
N ILE A 127 -8.56 -1.23 2.83
CA ILE A 127 -9.86 -0.56 2.66
C ILE A 127 -10.26 -0.62 1.17
N PRO A 128 -11.45 -1.16 0.83
CA PRO A 128 -11.94 -1.22 -0.55
C PRO A 128 -12.13 0.17 -1.18
N GLY A 129 -11.76 0.30 -2.45
CA GLY A 129 -11.85 1.56 -3.21
C GLY A 129 -10.70 2.54 -2.96
N THR A 130 -9.85 2.30 -1.96
CA THR A 130 -8.69 3.16 -1.68
C THR A 130 -7.59 2.94 -2.70
N ALA A 131 -7.07 4.01 -3.30
CA ALA A 131 -5.88 4.00 -4.13
C ALA A 131 -4.77 4.86 -3.52
N VAL A 132 -3.52 4.44 -3.72
CA VAL A 132 -2.31 5.12 -3.26
C VAL A 132 -1.49 5.52 -4.47
N PHE A 133 -0.97 6.74 -4.46
CA PHE A 133 -0.17 7.33 -5.53
C PHE A 133 1.13 7.83 -4.93
N HIS A 134 2.25 7.61 -5.61
CA HIS A 134 3.58 8.06 -5.17
C HIS A 134 4.22 8.94 -6.25
N GLY A 135 4.79 10.08 -5.84
CA GLY A 135 5.48 11.02 -6.71
C GLY A 135 4.54 11.74 -7.68
N LEU A 136 3.63 12.55 -7.14
CA LEU A 136 2.68 13.34 -7.92
C LEU A 136 3.24 14.74 -8.20
N GLN A 137 3.29 15.15 -9.47
CA GLN A 137 3.70 16.50 -9.84
C GLN A 137 2.70 17.54 -9.30
N PHE A 138 3.19 18.72 -8.92
CA PHE A 138 2.30 19.83 -8.65
C PHE A 138 1.57 20.22 -9.95
N PRO A 139 0.27 20.56 -9.91
CA PRO A 139 -0.47 20.89 -11.13
C PRO A 139 0.06 22.10 -11.92
N TYR A 140 0.88 22.97 -11.31
CA TYR A 140 1.44 24.19 -11.92
C TYR A 140 2.96 24.36 -11.75
N ASP A 141 3.65 23.35 -11.21
CA ASP A 141 5.10 23.40 -11.02
C ASP A 141 5.70 22.02 -11.27
N ASP A 142 6.38 21.88 -12.41
CA ASP A 142 7.01 20.62 -12.79
C ASP A 142 8.23 20.27 -11.92
N ASN A 143 8.74 21.23 -11.14
CA ASN A 143 9.89 21.05 -10.25
C ASN A 143 9.49 20.61 -8.83
N ALA A 144 8.20 20.68 -8.49
CA ALA A 144 7.69 20.31 -7.19
C ALA A 144 6.79 19.07 -7.27
N ASP A 145 6.85 18.25 -6.22
CA ASP A 145 6.03 17.07 -6.06
C ASP A 145 5.41 16.94 -4.68
N VAL A 146 4.28 16.25 -4.69
CA VAL A 146 3.69 15.65 -3.51
C VAL A 146 4.23 14.22 -3.44
N ASP A 147 4.88 13.88 -2.32
CA ASP A 147 5.49 12.56 -2.11
C ASP A 147 4.46 11.44 -2.34
N HIS A 148 3.27 11.58 -1.72
CA HIS A 148 2.21 10.59 -1.82
C HIS A 148 0.81 11.20 -1.86
N ALA A 149 -0.14 10.46 -2.41
CA ALA A 149 -1.56 10.72 -2.18
C ALA A 149 -2.31 9.44 -1.87
N VAL A 150 -3.40 9.58 -1.12
CA VAL A 150 -4.38 8.52 -0.90
C VAL A 150 -5.73 9.03 -1.33
N ALA A 151 -6.39 8.32 -2.25
CA ALA A 151 -7.69 8.70 -2.78
C ALA A 151 -8.73 7.60 -2.56
N ARG A 152 -9.96 8.00 -2.27
CA ARG A 152 -11.14 7.13 -2.28
C ARG A 152 -12.37 7.96 -2.61
N GLY A 153 -13.06 7.63 -3.70
CA GLY A 153 -14.19 8.42 -4.18
C GLY A 153 -13.79 9.89 -4.37
N ASN A 154 -14.44 10.78 -3.62
CA ASN A 154 -14.21 12.23 -3.68
C ASN A 154 -13.30 12.77 -2.58
N VAL A 155 -12.60 11.93 -1.82
CA VAL A 155 -11.64 12.38 -0.80
C VAL A 155 -10.23 12.04 -1.25
N VAL A 156 -9.36 13.05 -1.26
CA VAL A 156 -7.94 12.93 -1.62
C VAL A 156 -7.08 13.55 -0.52
N PHE A 157 -6.28 12.72 0.13
CA PHE A 157 -5.19 13.19 0.98
C PHE A 157 -3.94 13.40 0.13
N LEU A 158 -3.36 14.60 0.18
CA LEU A 158 -2.03 14.89 -0.36
C LEU A 158 -1.04 14.87 0.80
N ILE A 159 0.04 14.13 0.66
CA ILE A 159 0.95 13.81 1.75
C ILE A 159 2.37 14.18 1.36
N ASP A 160 2.96 15.06 2.16
CA ASP A 160 4.38 15.38 2.12
C ASP A 160 5.05 14.79 3.35
N SER A 161 6.04 13.92 3.14
CA SER A 161 6.69 13.16 4.19
C SER A 161 8.01 13.82 4.59
N LYS A 162 8.27 13.86 5.90
CA LYS A 162 9.49 14.50 6.44
C LYS A 162 10.12 13.61 7.49
N LEU A 163 11.32 13.11 7.22
CA LEU A 163 12.13 12.42 8.22
C LEU A 163 12.95 13.42 9.02
N TYR A 164 12.53 13.69 10.26
CA TYR A 164 13.16 14.65 11.14
C TYR A 164 13.76 14.02 12.39
N ARG A 165 14.61 14.79 13.07
CA ARG A 165 15.14 14.44 14.40
C ARG A 165 14.03 14.55 15.45
N TRP A 166 14.25 13.92 16.59
CA TRP A 166 13.40 14.01 17.78
C TRP A 166 13.03 15.45 18.13
N GLY A 167 11.91 15.60 18.83
CA GLY A 167 11.38 16.88 19.30
C GLY A 167 9.94 17.13 18.87
N THR A 168 9.37 18.21 19.36
CA THR A 168 8.00 18.60 19.05
C THR A 168 8.00 19.63 17.93
N TYR A 169 7.18 19.41 16.91
CA TYR A 169 7.05 20.29 15.76
C TYR A 169 5.68 20.98 15.76
N GLN A 170 5.66 22.17 15.20
CA GLN A 170 4.44 22.97 15.05
C GLN A 170 4.54 23.83 13.79
N TRP A 171 3.38 24.29 13.34
CA TRP A 171 3.33 25.38 12.37
C TRP A 171 3.74 26.71 13.02
N ASP A 172 4.37 27.53 12.20
CA ASP A 172 4.64 28.94 12.42
C ASP A 172 4.25 29.68 11.12
N VAL A 173 3.80 30.93 11.25
CA VAL A 173 3.38 31.74 10.10
C VAL A 173 4.39 32.87 9.94
N ARG A 174 5.07 32.91 8.79
CA ARG A 174 6.05 33.96 8.50
C ARG A 174 5.82 34.56 7.13
N ARG A 175 5.36 35.83 7.12
CA ARG A 175 5.15 36.62 5.88
C ARG A 175 4.36 35.81 4.83
N ASP A 176 3.24 35.25 5.27
CA ASP A 176 2.27 34.48 4.44
C ASP A 176 2.71 33.09 4.00
N ARG A 177 3.72 32.50 4.64
CA ARG A 177 4.10 31.09 4.41
C ARG A 177 3.87 30.23 5.63
N ASP A 178 3.42 29.00 5.35
CA ASP A 178 3.45 27.92 6.33
C ASP A 178 4.89 27.46 6.53
N VAL A 179 5.36 27.58 7.76
CA VAL A 179 6.72 27.23 8.12
C VAL A 179 6.68 26.21 9.25
N LEU A 180 7.38 25.09 9.04
CA LEU A 180 7.52 24.06 10.04
C LEU A 180 8.70 24.38 10.94
N VAL A 181 8.45 24.47 12.24
CA VAL A 181 9.47 24.77 13.27
C VAL A 181 9.45 23.73 14.37
N ARG A 182 10.59 23.56 15.03
CA ARG A 182 10.68 22.79 16.28
C ARG A 182 10.44 23.72 17.46
N THR A 183 9.66 23.26 18.45
CA THR A 183 9.19 24.11 19.56
C THR A 183 10.31 24.64 20.46
N ASP A 184 11.47 23.97 20.48
CA ASP A 184 12.66 24.37 21.24
C ASP A 184 13.58 25.34 20.46
N GLY A 185 13.18 25.76 19.25
CA GLY A 185 13.95 26.67 18.40
C GLY A 185 15.16 26.04 17.71
N TYR A 186 15.40 24.73 17.87
CA TYR A 186 16.54 24.08 17.22
C TYR A 186 16.27 23.81 15.74
N GLY A 187 17.31 24.06 14.95
CA GLY A 187 17.28 23.91 13.50
C GLY A 187 16.63 25.10 12.81
N SER A 188 16.84 25.21 11.51
CA SER A 188 16.26 26.28 10.71
C SER A 188 14.78 26.01 10.41
N PRO A 189 13.92 27.04 10.46
CA PRO A 189 12.54 26.95 9.98
C PRO A 189 12.48 26.42 8.54
N ARG A 190 11.54 25.50 8.26
CA ARG A 190 11.42 24.86 6.94
C ARG A 190 10.11 25.30 6.26
N PRO A 191 10.16 26.07 5.16
CA PRO A 191 8.95 26.43 4.44
C PRO A 191 8.30 25.19 3.83
N ASN A 192 6.98 25.19 3.74
CA ASN A 192 6.22 24.11 3.12
C ASN A 192 5.18 24.68 2.13
N ALA A 193 5.06 24.06 0.96
CA ALA A 193 4.21 24.52 -0.15
C ALA A 193 2.95 23.66 -0.35
N MET A 194 2.59 22.80 0.61
CA MET A 194 1.45 21.88 0.45
C MET A 194 0.09 22.57 0.30
N HIS A 195 -0.07 23.79 0.80
CA HIS A 195 -1.28 24.58 0.55
C HIS A 195 -1.43 24.90 -0.95
N ALA A 196 -0.35 25.29 -1.64
CA ALA A 196 -0.35 25.56 -3.07
C ALA A 196 -0.61 24.28 -3.89
N ALA A 197 -0.03 23.15 -3.46
CA ALA A 197 -0.32 21.84 -4.03
C ALA A 197 -1.81 21.51 -3.95
N ALA A 198 -2.40 21.62 -2.75
CA ALA A 198 -3.81 21.35 -2.53
C ALA A 198 -4.72 22.26 -3.33
N GLU A 199 -4.41 23.56 -3.42
CA GLU A 199 -5.17 24.49 -4.24
C GLU A 199 -5.19 24.09 -5.71
N GLY A 200 -4.04 23.66 -6.25
CA GLY A 200 -3.99 23.17 -7.63
C GLY A 200 -4.73 21.87 -7.86
N TYR A 201 -4.65 20.94 -6.92
CA TYR A 201 -5.43 19.71 -7.01
C TYR A 201 -6.93 19.96 -6.86
N ARG A 202 -7.38 20.91 -6.04
CA ARG A 202 -8.79 21.31 -5.96
C ARG A 202 -9.31 21.83 -7.30
N ARG A 203 -8.54 22.69 -7.96
CA ARG A 203 -8.89 23.19 -9.31
C ARG A 203 -8.92 22.06 -10.35
N LEU A 204 -7.94 21.15 -10.29
CA LEU A 204 -7.85 20.02 -11.22
C LEU A 204 -8.98 19.01 -11.05
N LEU A 205 -9.33 18.67 -9.80
CA LEU A 205 -10.25 17.58 -9.49
C LEU A 205 -11.72 18.03 -9.40
N GLY A 206 -11.94 19.34 -9.23
CA GLY A 206 -13.26 19.96 -9.15
C GLY A 206 -13.78 20.14 -7.73
N PRO A 207 -14.82 20.98 -7.54
CA PRO A 207 -15.30 21.42 -6.23
C PRO A 207 -15.94 20.31 -5.38
N GLN A 208 -16.37 19.22 -6.01
CA GLN A 208 -16.94 18.06 -5.34
C GLN A 208 -15.89 17.16 -4.67
N VAL A 209 -14.60 17.40 -4.93
CA VAL A 209 -13.50 16.60 -4.40
C VAL A 209 -12.85 17.33 -3.22
N GLU A 210 -12.92 16.71 -2.04
CA GLU A 210 -12.25 17.18 -0.85
C GLU A 210 -10.76 16.84 -0.91
N VAL A 211 -9.93 17.87 -1.07
CA VAL A 211 -8.48 17.75 -1.06
C VAL A 211 -7.93 18.20 0.28
N ILE A 212 -7.30 17.27 1.01
CA ILE A 212 -6.80 17.43 2.36
C ILE A 212 -5.26 17.38 2.34
N PRO A 213 -4.56 18.53 2.40
CA PRO A 213 -3.10 18.54 2.50
C PRO A 213 -2.63 18.14 3.90
N LEU A 214 -1.63 17.26 3.94
CA LEU A 214 -1.05 16.71 5.15
C LEU A 214 0.48 16.69 5.04
N VAL A 215 1.16 17.19 6.07
CA VAL A 215 2.57 16.97 6.30
C VAL A 215 2.73 15.92 7.40
N LEU A 216 3.38 14.82 7.04
CA LEU A 216 3.61 13.68 7.91
C LEU A 216 5.07 13.69 8.37
N ILE A 217 5.28 13.78 9.68
CA ILE A 217 6.62 13.74 10.26
C ILE A 217 6.94 12.33 10.78
N HIS A 218 8.07 11.81 10.31
CA HIS A 218 8.74 10.62 10.80
C HIS A 218 9.90 10.96 11.74
N GLY A 219 10.20 10.06 12.66
CA GLY A 219 11.39 10.10 13.50
C GLY A 219 11.15 9.49 14.87
N ARG A 220 12.20 9.00 15.51
CA ARG A 220 12.09 8.52 16.89
C ARG A 220 11.94 9.72 17.83
N GLY A 221 10.94 9.68 18.71
CA GLY A 221 10.68 10.75 19.67
C GLY A 221 10.23 12.06 19.02
N VAL A 222 9.61 12.00 17.84
CA VAL A 222 8.93 13.15 17.23
C VAL A 222 7.52 13.28 17.77
N ALA A 223 7.08 14.50 17.98
CA ALA A 223 5.71 14.83 18.35
C ALA A 223 5.23 16.04 17.54
N VAL A 224 3.91 16.21 17.46
CA VAL A 224 3.27 17.38 16.86
C VAL A 224 2.39 18.03 17.92
N ARG A 225 2.34 19.37 17.97
CA ARG A 225 1.45 20.09 18.90
C ARG A 225 -0.03 19.86 18.60
N PRO A 226 -0.93 20.01 19.59
CA PRO A 226 -2.38 19.83 19.40
C PRO A 226 -3.00 20.71 18.31
N SER A 227 -2.52 21.96 18.17
CA SER A 227 -2.88 22.87 17.07
C SER A 227 -2.08 22.51 15.81
N SER A 228 -2.53 21.48 15.09
CA SER A 228 -1.75 20.89 14.00
C SER A 228 -2.19 21.31 12.60
N ILE A 229 -3.02 22.35 12.49
CA ILE A 229 -3.48 22.90 11.20
C ILE A 229 -2.79 24.24 10.97
N SER A 230 -2.20 24.42 9.79
CA SER A 230 -1.57 25.67 9.40
C SER A 230 -2.61 26.76 9.11
N ALA A 231 -2.16 28.01 8.93
CA ALA A 231 -3.04 29.12 8.54
C ALA A 231 -3.74 28.87 7.19
N HIS A 232 -3.13 28.06 6.32
CA HIS A 232 -3.66 27.71 5.00
C HIS A 232 -4.33 26.33 4.95
N GLY A 233 -4.63 25.74 6.11
CA GLY A 233 -5.37 24.47 6.20
C GLY A 233 -4.52 23.21 5.98
N VAL A 234 -3.18 23.31 6.08
CA VAL A 234 -2.28 22.15 5.97
C VAL A 234 -2.21 21.44 7.31
N HIS A 235 -2.60 20.18 7.32
CA HIS A 235 -2.51 19.35 8.51
C HIS A 235 -1.06 18.94 8.78
N LEU A 236 -0.71 18.83 10.05
CA LEU A 236 0.56 18.31 10.54
C LEU A 236 0.26 17.13 11.45
N ALA A 237 0.97 16.04 11.27
CA ALA A 237 0.77 14.85 12.07
C ALA A 237 2.06 14.03 12.17
N THR A 238 2.19 13.27 13.26
CA THR A 238 3.12 12.13 13.25
C THR A 238 2.60 11.05 12.30
N ALA A 239 3.47 10.11 11.91
CA ALA A 239 3.06 8.96 11.10
C ALA A 239 1.83 8.22 11.68
N ALA A 240 1.81 7.96 12.99
CA ALA A 240 0.70 7.28 13.65
C ALA A 240 -0.62 8.08 13.55
N GLN A 241 -0.57 9.37 13.88
CA GLN A 241 -1.73 10.26 13.83
C GLN A 241 -2.26 10.42 12.39
N ALA A 242 -1.37 10.49 11.40
CA ALA A 242 -1.72 10.55 10.00
C ALA A 242 -2.47 9.29 9.56
N MET A 243 -1.93 8.11 9.88
CA MET A 243 -2.55 6.83 9.52
C MET A 243 -3.92 6.64 10.17
N GLU A 244 -4.06 6.99 11.44
CA GLU A 244 -5.34 6.96 12.14
C GLU A 244 -6.36 7.89 11.48
N ARG A 245 -5.97 9.13 11.21
CA ARG A 245 -6.85 10.12 10.57
C ARG A 245 -7.29 9.70 9.18
N ILE A 246 -6.35 9.29 8.33
CA ILE A 246 -6.66 8.85 6.96
C ILE A 246 -7.55 7.61 7.03
N GLY A 247 -7.17 6.60 7.82
CA GLY A 247 -7.94 5.38 8.01
C GLY A 247 -9.38 5.65 8.46
N ASN A 248 -9.56 6.47 9.51
CA ASN A 248 -10.89 6.83 10.03
C ASN A 248 -11.74 7.56 8.97
N THR A 249 -11.14 8.50 8.23
CA THR A 249 -11.84 9.24 7.16
C THR A 249 -12.26 8.31 6.03
N LEU A 250 -11.37 7.42 5.58
CA LEU A 250 -11.65 6.47 4.52
C LEU A 250 -12.67 5.40 4.95
N ALA A 251 -12.62 4.96 6.20
CA ALA A 251 -13.57 4.00 6.76
C ALA A 251 -14.97 4.61 6.93
N ALA A 252 -15.06 5.84 7.44
CA ALA A 252 -16.34 6.55 7.62
C ALA A 252 -17.04 6.83 6.29
N THR A 253 -16.30 6.90 5.19
CA THR A 253 -16.83 7.12 3.85
C THR A 253 -17.30 5.84 3.15
N ILE A 254 -17.12 4.66 3.76
CA ILE A 254 -17.56 3.38 3.17
C ILE A 254 -19.08 3.39 2.98
N GLY A 255 -19.52 3.12 1.75
CA GLY A 255 -20.94 3.11 1.36
C GLY A 255 -21.51 4.46 0.91
N TYR A 256 -20.86 5.59 1.21
CA TYR A 256 -21.34 6.92 0.82
C TYR A 256 -20.77 7.39 -0.52
N TRP A 257 -19.50 7.10 -0.78
CA TRP A 257 -18.82 7.55 -1.98
C TRP A 257 -18.47 6.35 -2.86
N PRO A 258 -19.12 6.20 -4.03
CA PRO A 258 -18.67 5.24 -5.03
C PRO A 258 -17.27 5.65 -5.52
N ASP A 259 -16.54 4.68 -6.06
CA ASP A 259 -15.25 4.96 -6.70
C ASP A 259 -15.43 6.05 -7.77
N ASN A 260 -14.54 7.05 -7.76
CA ASN A 260 -14.55 8.12 -8.75
C ASN A 260 -13.41 7.89 -9.76
N PRO A 261 -13.70 7.27 -10.92
CA PRO A 261 -12.67 6.95 -11.91
C PRO A 261 -12.05 8.22 -12.52
N ALA A 262 -12.75 9.35 -12.53
CA ALA A 262 -12.21 10.61 -13.04
C ALA A 262 -11.12 11.17 -12.11
N VAL A 263 -11.33 11.12 -10.79
CA VAL A 263 -10.29 11.47 -9.79
C VAL A 263 -9.09 10.56 -9.95
N HIS A 264 -9.32 9.25 -10.05
CA HIS A 264 -8.26 8.27 -10.24
C HIS A 264 -7.44 8.56 -11.50
N ALA A 265 -8.10 8.74 -12.65
CA ALA A 265 -7.44 9.03 -13.92
C ALA A 265 -6.66 10.36 -13.88
N ALA A 266 -7.20 11.41 -13.26
CA ALA A 266 -6.52 12.68 -13.09
C ALA A 266 -5.25 12.57 -12.25
N LEU A 267 -5.29 11.80 -11.16
CA LEU A 267 -4.11 11.53 -10.32
C LEU A 267 -3.07 10.67 -11.05
N VAL A 268 -3.48 9.63 -11.78
CA VAL A 268 -2.57 8.84 -12.63
C VAL A 268 -1.86 9.73 -13.66
N GLY A 269 -2.59 10.68 -14.26
CA GLY A 269 -2.04 11.64 -15.22
C GLY A 269 -1.03 12.64 -14.63
N LYS A 270 -0.90 12.70 -13.31
CA LYS A 270 0.07 13.55 -12.59
C LYS A 270 1.25 12.78 -11.99
N LEU A 271 1.32 11.47 -12.19
CA LEU A 271 2.47 10.69 -11.73
C LEU A 271 3.73 11.11 -12.47
N LYS A 272 4.82 11.33 -11.73
CA LYS A 272 6.14 11.52 -12.33
C LYS A 272 6.51 10.29 -13.15
N PRO A 273 7.14 10.48 -14.34
CA PRO A 273 7.69 9.36 -15.08
C PRO A 273 8.74 8.65 -14.21
N PRO A 274 8.84 7.32 -14.29
CA PRO A 274 9.85 6.58 -13.56
C PRO A 274 11.23 7.11 -13.95
N VAL A 275 12.06 7.41 -12.94
CA VAL A 275 13.44 7.80 -13.20
C VAL A 275 14.16 6.62 -13.85
N PRO A 276 14.78 6.77 -15.02
CA PRO A 276 15.55 5.70 -15.61
C PRO A 276 16.67 5.25 -14.64
N PRO A 277 16.99 3.95 -14.60
CA PRO A 277 18.08 3.46 -13.76
C PRO A 277 19.37 4.16 -14.15
N VAL A 278 20.11 4.67 -13.16
CA VAL A 278 21.45 5.21 -13.40
C VAL A 278 22.32 4.06 -13.93
N PRO A 279 22.93 4.19 -15.12
CA PRO A 279 23.75 3.12 -15.66
C PRO A 279 24.90 2.81 -14.70
N PRO A 280 25.17 1.52 -14.41
CA PRO A 280 26.29 1.15 -13.57
C PRO A 280 27.60 1.50 -14.29
N GLY A 281 28.27 2.58 -13.90
CA GLY A 281 29.59 2.89 -14.47
C GLY A 281 30.08 4.33 -14.45
N THR A 282 29.27 5.35 -14.19
CA THR A 282 29.79 6.74 -14.12
C THR A 282 30.33 7.11 -12.74
N GLY A 283 30.91 6.13 -12.02
CA GLY A 283 31.60 6.37 -10.77
C GLY A 283 32.71 7.39 -11.00
N ASN A 284 32.63 8.49 -10.26
CA ASN A 284 33.55 9.61 -10.28
C ASN A 284 35.00 9.15 -10.56
N ALA A 285 35.52 9.49 -11.73
CA ALA A 285 36.96 9.57 -11.90
C ALA A 285 37.46 10.51 -10.81
N ALA A 286 38.28 9.98 -9.90
CA ALA A 286 38.88 10.78 -8.85
C ALA A 286 39.59 11.98 -9.51
N PRO A 287 39.44 13.22 -8.99
CA PRO A 287 40.24 14.33 -9.48
C PRO A 287 41.71 13.96 -9.28
N GLY A 288 42.43 13.81 -10.38
CA GLY A 288 43.87 13.58 -10.35
C GLY A 288 44.53 14.69 -9.56
N GLY A 289 45.17 14.32 -8.45
CA GLY A 289 46.04 15.23 -7.72
C GLY A 289 47.24 15.58 -8.59
N GLY A 290 47.32 16.87 -8.94
CA GLY A 290 48.52 17.53 -9.41
C GLY A 290 48.92 18.59 -8.40
#